data_AF-A0A8C9P6E8-F1
#
_entry.id   AF-A0A8C9P6E8-F1
#
_cell.length_a   1.000
_cell.length_b   1.000
_cell.length_c   1.000
_cell.angle_alpha   90.00
_cell.angle_beta   90.00
_cell.angle_gamma   90.00
#
_symmetry.space_group_name_H-M   'P 1'
#
loop_
_entity.id
_entity.type
_entity.pdbx_description
1 polymer ?
#
loop_
_entity_poly.entity_id
_entity_poly.type
_entity_poly.pdbx_seq_one_letter_code
_entity_poly.pdbx_strand_id
1 'polypeptide(L)' 'MVLLTFRDIAIDFTEEEWECLQPARKNLYKDVMLENYRNFAFLKKEEEQEKEEQEEEEREGGEKKGE' A
#
# COMPACT_ATOMS: atom_id res chain seq x y z
N MET A 1 2.84 -17.17 -5.02
CA MET A 1 1.86 -16.09 -4.76
C MET A 1 1.78 -15.23 -6.00
N VAL A 2 0.58 -14.81 -6.39
CA VAL A 2 0.39 -13.83 -7.48
C VAL A 2 0.52 -12.44 -6.86
N LEU A 3 1.36 -11.57 -7.45
CA LEU A 3 1.48 -10.18 -7.05
C LEU A 3 0.46 -9.35 -7.83
N LEU A 4 -0.51 -8.77 -7.13
CA LEU A 4 -1.46 -7.81 -7.70
C LEU A 4 -0.85 -6.42 -7.59
N THR A 5 -0.79 -5.71 -8.72
CA THR A 5 -0.39 -4.30 -8.77
C THR A 5 -1.62 -3.42 -8.86
N PHE A 6 -1.47 -2.14 -8.51
CA PHE A 6 -2.54 -1.15 -8.66
C PHE A 6 -3.11 -1.11 -10.09
N ARG A 7 -2.26 -1.39 -11.08
CA ARG A 7 -2.64 -1.39 -12.49
C ARG A 7 -3.53 -2.56 -12.89
N ASP A 8 -3.51 -3.65 -12.12
CA ASP A 8 -4.36 -4.82 -12.36
C ASP A 8 -5.82 -4.60 -11.89
N ILE A 9 -6.03 -3.58 -11.05
CA ILE A 9 -7.34 -3.26 -10.45
C ILE A 9 -7.85 -1.86 -10.81
N ALA A 10 -6.97 -0.99 -11.32
CA ALA A 10 -7.34 0.35 -11.78
C ALA A 10 -8.00 0.29 -13.16
N ILE A 11 -9.13 0.99 -13.29
CA ILE A 11 -9.76 1.27 -14.59
C ILE A 11 -9.40 2.69 -14.96
N ASP A 12 -8.54 2.85 -15.96
CA ASP A 12 -8.16 4.16 -16.47
C ASP A 12 -9.27 4.67 -17.41
N PHE A 13 -9.72 5.91 -17.17
CA PHE A 13 -10.64 6.63 -18.05
C PHE A 13 -9.91 7.81 -18.68
N THR A 14 -10.16 8.09 -19.96
CA THR A 14 -9.76 9.38 -20.54
C THR A 14 -10.59 10.52 -19.96
N GLU A 15 -10.18 11.77 -20.19
CA GLU A 15 -10.95 12.94 -19.75
C GLU A 15 -12.35 12.97 -20.38
N GLU A 16 -12.49 12.62 -21.66
CA GLU A 16 -13.80 12.57 -22.31
C GLU A 16 -14.69 11.44 -21.75
N GLU A 17 -14.10 10.27 -21.48
CA GLU A 17 -14.80 9.14 -20.85
C GLU A 17 -15.24 9.48 -19.42
N TRP A 18 -14.36 10.17 -18.69
CA TRP A 18 -14.65 10.69 -17.37
C TRP A 18 -15.80 11.69 -17.39
N GLU A 19 -15.84 12.64 -18.32
CA GLU A 19 -16.96 13.57 -18.41
C GLU A 19 -18.29 12.88 -18.76
N CYS A 20 -18.24 11.83 -19.59
CA CYS A 20 -19.41 11.06 -19.99
C CYS A 20 -19.88 10.02 -18.94
N LEU A 21 -19.12 9.83 -17.85
CA LEU A 21 -19.44 8.88 -16.79
C LEU A 21 -20.64 9.34 -15.94
N GLN A 22 -21.56 8.41 -15.69
CA GLN A 22 -22.66 8.63 -14.77
C GLN A 22 -22.14 8.95 -13.35
N PRO A 23 -22.77 9.87 -12.60
CA PRO A 23 -22.32 10.24 -11.25
C PRO A 23 -22.11 9.05 -10.31
N ALA A 24 -23.00 8.04 -10.39
CA ALA A 24 -22.88 6.81 -9.60
C ALA A 24 -21.59 6.02 -9.90
N ARG A 25 -21.16 6.01 -11.17
CA ARG A 25 -19.95 5.30 -11.61
C ARG A 25 -18.68 6.09 -11.27
N LYS A 26 -18.73 7.44 -11.27
CA LYS A 26 -17.65 8.28 -10.71
C LYS A 26 -17.46 8.05 -9.21
N ASN A 27 -18.55 7.93 -8.45
CA ASN A 27 -18.47 7.62 -7.03
C ASN A 27 -17.88 6.23 -6.78
N LEU A 28 -18.36 5.22 -7.50
CA LEU A 28 -17.81 3.87 -7.38
C LEU A 28 -16.31 3.81 -7.69
N TYR A 29 -15.86 4.52 -8.73
CA TYR A 29 -14.42 4.62 -9.05
C TYR A 29 -13.63 5.23 -7.88
N LYS A 30 -14.12 6.33 -7.31
CA LYS A 30 -13.48 6.96 -6.15
C LYS A 30 -13.42 6.03 -4.95
N ASP A 31 -14.51 5.34 -4.64
CA ASP A 31 -14.61 4.45 -3.49
C ASP A 31 -13.63 3.27 -3.62
N VAL A 32 -13.61 2.60 -4.77
CA VAL A 32 -12.70 1.48 -5.05
C VAL A 32 -11.24 1.94 -5.01
N MET A 33 -10.92 3.09 -5.61
CA MET A 33 -9.54 3.60 -5.58
C MET A 33 -9.09 4.04 -4.19
N LEU A 34 -10.00 4.58 -3.38
CA LEU A 34 -9.71 4.96 -2.00
C LEU A 34 -9.46 3.73 -1.12
N GLU A 35 -10.26 2.67 -1.29
CA GLU A 35 -10.08 1.40 -0.59
C GLU A 35 -8.75 0.74 -0.97
N ASN A 36 -8.42 0.73 -2.27
CA ASN A 36 -7.12 0.26 -2.74
C ASN A 36 -5.96 1.04 -2.10
N TYR A 37 -6.03 2.37 -2.06
CA TYR A 37 -4.99 3.19 -1.42
C TYR A 37 -4.83 2.88 0.07
N ARG A 38 -5.93 2.66 0.80
CA ARG A 38 -5.90 2.26 2.21
C ARG A 38 -5.25 0.89 2.40
N ASN A 39 -5.59 -0.08 1.54
CA ASN A 39 -5.00 -1.42 1.58
C ASN A 39 -3.50 -1.37 1.30
N PHE A 40 -3.06 -0.59 0.29
CA PHE A 40 -1.64 -0.38 0.04
C PHE A 40 -0.92 0.33 1.20
N ALA A 41 -1.55 1.31 1.84
CA ALA A 41 -0.99 1.99 3.00
C ALA A 41 -0.91 1.08 4.24
N PHE A 42 -1.81 0.11 4.35
CA PHE A 42 -1.77 -0.92 5.39
C PHE A 42 -0.64 -1.92 5.14
N LEU A 43 -0.53 -2.45 3.93
CA LEU A 43 0.56 -3.38 3.54
C LEU A 43 1.95 -2.75 3.72
N LYS A 44 2.11 -1.46 3.37
CA LYS A 44 3.37 -0.73 3.62
C LYS A 44 3.74 -0.64 5.10
N LYS A 45 2.77 -0.56 6.00
CA LYS A 45 3.04 -0.48 7.44
C LYS A 45 3.52 -1.81 8.01
N GLU A 46 3.08 -2.93 7.45
CA GLU A 46 3.58 -4.26 7.86
C GLU A 46 5.05 -4.44 7.45
N GLU A 47 5.47 -3.94 6.29
CA GLU A 47 6.89 -3.96 5.86
C GLU A 47 7.81 -3.05 6.71
N GLU A 48 7.28 -1.97 7.29
CA GLU A 48 8.04 -1.06 8.16
C GLU A 48 8.22 -1.61 9.58
N GLN A 49 7.26 -2.38 10.10
CA GLN A 49 7.34 -2.98 11.44
C GLN A 49 8.40 -4.09 11.52
N GLU A 50 8.59 -4.89 10.47
CA GLU A 50 9.64 -5.92 10.43
C GLU A 50 11.07 -5.33 10.40
N LYS A 51 11.24 -4.10 9.93
CA LYS A 51 12.55 -3.42 9.91
C LYS A 51 12.97 -2.87 11.28
N GLU A 52 12.01 -2.40 12.07
CA GLU A 52 12.30 -1.85 13.40
C GLU A 52 12.66 -2.96 14.41
N GLU A 53 11.99 -4.11 14.38
CA GLU A 53 12.34 -5.25 15.26
C GLU A 53 13.74 -5.83 14.98
N GLN A 54 14.17 -5.87 13.71
CA GLN A 54 15.50 -6.36 13.33
C GLN A 54 16.62 -5.40 13.76
N GLU A 55 16.40 -4.08 13.70
CA GLU A 55 17.38 -3.10 14.18
C GLU A 55 17.48 -3.07 15.72
N GLU A 56 16.41 -3.41 16.45
CA GLU A 56 16.40 -3.46 17.91
C GLU A 56 17.14 -4.69 18.45
N GLU A 57 17.00 -5.88 17.82
CA GLU A 57 17.80 -7.07 18.15
C GLU A 57 19.32 -6.85 17.91
N GLU A 58 19.71 -6.13 16.86
CA GLU A 58 21.13 -5.81 16.61
C GLU A 58 21.72 -4.85 17.66
N ARG A 59 20.91 -3.95 18.23
CA ARG A 59 21.34 -3.05 19.31
C ARG A 59 21.48 -3.78 20.64
N GLU A 60 20.62 -4.75 20.94
CA GLU A 60 20.71 -5.55 22.17
C GLU A 60 21.76 -6.67 22.11
N GLY A 61 22.14 -7.14 20.92
CA GLY A 61 23.19 -8.15 20.74
C GLY A 61 24.64 -7.65 20.97
N GLY A 62 24.83 -6.34 21.16
CA GLY A 62 26.12 -5.66 21.17
C GLY A 62 26.86 -5.56 22.51
N GLU A 63 26.63 -6.41 23.50
CA GLU A 63 27.35 -6.34 24.79
C GLU A 63 28.01 -7.66 25.21
N LYS A 64 29.00 -8.17 24.45
CA LYS A 64 30.03 -9.07 25.02
C LYS A 64 31.38 -8.95 24.30
N LYS A 65 32.29 -8.11 24.80
CA LYS A 65 33.63 -8.54 25.29
C LYS A 65 34.51 -7.35 25.67
N GLY A 66 35.06 -7.43 26.87
CA GLY A 66 36.20 -6.67 27.33
C GLY A 66 36.59 -7.15 28.72
N GLU A 67 37.12 -8.39 28.77
CA GLU A 67 37.93 -8.88 29.90
C GLU A 67 39.28 -8.13 29.96
#